data_AF-A0A953EQE5-F1
#
_entry.id   AF-A0A953EQE5-F1
#
_cell.length_a   1.000
_cell.length_b   1.000
_cell.length_c   1.000
_cell.angle_alpha   90.00
_cell.angle_beta   90.00
_cell.angle_gamma   90.00
#
_symmetry.space_group_name_H-M   'P 1'
#
loop_
_entity.id
_entity.type
_entity.pdbx_description
1 polymer ?
#
loop_
_entity_poly.entity_id
_entity_poly.type
_entity_poly.pdbx_seq_one_letter_code
_entity_poly.pdbx_strand_id
1 'polypeptide(L)'
;MSTVVAIGVTHRSAPLSLLERLALDPALLEKHLHDLLAREHINEAVVLSTCNRLEIFVGAERFHGAYRDVRDFISDITFLPPDEFADHLEVTHDGDAVRHLFSVAAGLESVVVGEHEILGQVRDAWTAAQEAGAVGASLNLLFRHALEVGKRARTETDIARHVTSVSHAAVIMADDHVGSLAGRSVAVVGAGSMARGVVDFVTAREAASVTILNRTPDNARELAGDAHRWGPLEDLPARLADTDV
;
A
#
# COMPACT_ATOMS: atom_id res chain seq x y z
N MET A 1 -6.35 5.44 31.32
CA MET A 1 -6.97 4.75 30.17
C MET A 1 -6.02 4.91 29.01
N SER A 2 -5.69 3.82 28.32
CA SER A 2 -4.90 3.90 27.09
C SER A 2 -5.79 4.50 25.98
N THR A 3 -5.27 5.47 25.23
CA THR A 3 -5.90 6.07 24.06
C THR A 3 -5.33 5.42 22.79
N VAL A 4 -6.13 5.33 21.74
CA VAL A 4 -5.65 4.90 20.43
C VAL A 4 -5.36 6.13 19.59
N VAL A 5 -4.17 6.19 19.00
CA VAL A 5 -3.77 7.28 18.11
C VAL A 5 -3.32 6.69 16.78
N ALA A 6 -3.79 7.24 15.67
CA ALA A 6 -3.25 6.95 14.34
C ALA A 6 -2.53 8.19 13.83
N ILE A 7 -1.26 8.02 13.47
CA ILE A 7 -0.40 9.09 12.99
C ILE A 7 0.22 8.62 11.69
N GLY A 8 0.15 9.42 10.64
CA GLY A 8 0.72 9.00 9.37
C GLY A 8 0.67 10.03 8.28
N VAL A 9 1.24 9.65 7.15
CA VAL A 9 1.23 10.41 5.91
C VAL A 9 0.51 9.58 4.86
N THR A 10 -0.38 10.21 4.09
CA THR A 10 -1.15 9.53 3.04
C THR A 10 -1.00 10.26 1.71
N HIS A 11 -1.41 9.62 0.61
CA HIS A 11 -1.46 10.24 -0.71
C HIS A 11 -2.36 11.50 -0.77
N ARG A 12 -3.18 11.75 0.25
CA ARG A 12 -4.01 12.96 0.36
C ARG A 12 -3.29 14.11 1.07
N SER A 13 -2.40 13.79 2.00
CA SER A 13 -1.69 14.79 2.80
C SER A 13 -0.32 15.16 2.23
N ALA A 14 0.30 14.29 1.43
CA ALA A 14 1.65 14.49 0.90
C ALA A 14 1.80 14.12 -0.58
N PRO A 15 2.79 14.72 -1.27
CA PRO A 15 3.18 14.28 -2.60
C PRO A 15 3.81 12.88 -2.56
N LEU A 16 3.70 12.15 -3.68
CA LEU A 16 4.26 10.79 -3.83
C LEU A 16 5.76 10.73 -3.52
N SER A 17 6.53 11.75 -3.92
CA SER A 17 7.98 11.82 -3.65
C SER A 17 8.32 11.82 -2.16
N LEU A 18 7.43 12.31 -1.30
CA LEU A 18 7.62 12.22 0.15
C LEU A 18 7.27 10.82 0.66
N LEU A 19 6.16 10.24 0.19
CA LEU A 19 5.77 8.87 0.54
C LEU A 19 6.84 7.85 0.18
N GLU A 20 7.48 7.99 -0.97
CA GLU A 20 8.59 7.12 -1.40
C GLU A 20 9.78 7.17 -0.44
N ARG A 21 10.09 8.34 0.12
CA ARG A 21 11.17 8.52 1.11
C ARG A 21 10.77 8.03 2.50
N LEU A 22 9.48 8.00 2.80
CA LEU A 22 8.92 7.49 4.05
C LEU A 22 8.64 5.98 4.01
N ALA A 23 8.69 5.35 2.83
CA ALA A 23 8.39 3.93 2.67
C ALA A 23 9.36 3.08 3.49
N LEU A 24 8.80 2.14 4.26
CA LEU A 24 9.58 1.26 5.13
C LEU A 24 9.89 -0.07 4.44
N ASP A 25 11.09 -0.60 4.71
CA ASP A 25 11.47 -1.95 4.28
C ASP A 25 10.70 -3.00 5.11
N PRO A 26 9.86 -3.85 4.48
CA PRO A 26 9.15 -4.90 5.18
C PRO A 26 10.07 -5.86 5.95
N ALA A 27 11.32 -6.05 5.51
CA ALA A 27 12.29 -6.89 6.20
C ALA A 27 12.73 -6.35 7.57
N LEU A 28 12.54 -5.05 7.82
CA LEU A 28 12.88 -4.39 9.07
C LEU A 28 11.66 -4.15 9.97
N LEU A 29 10.46 -4.57 9.54
CA LEU A 29 9.20 -4.27 10.22
C LEU A 29 9.16 -4.74 11.68
N GLU A 30 9.66 -5.95 11.97
CA GLU A 30 9.73 -6.47 13.34
C GLU A 30 10.58 -5.55 14.25
N LYS A 31 11.78 -5.18 13.77
CA LYS A 31 12.66 -4.26 14.48
C LYS A 31 11.98 -2.91 14.71
N HIS A 32 11.34 -2.36 13.68
CA HIS A 32 10.61 -1.10 13.73
C HIS A 32 9.50 -1.11 14.79
N LEU A 33 8.78 -2.23 14.92
CA LEU A 33 7.78 -2.41 15.96
C LEU A 33 8.41 -2.43 17.36
N HIS A 34 9.53 -3.13 17.55
CA HIS A 34 10.25 -3.11 18.84
C HIS A 34 10.80 -1.71 19.18
N ASP A 35 11.34 -0.99 18.20
CA ASP A 35 11.82 0.39 18.37
C ASP A 35 10.68 1.35 18.77
N LEU A 36 9.45 1.12 18.29
CA LEU A 36 8.25 1.86 18.71
C LEU A 36 7.85 1.53 20.15
N LEU A 37 7.83 0.25 20.54
CA LEU A 37 7.50 -0.17 21.90
C LEU A 37 8.55 0.25 22.95
N ALA A 38 9.78 0.54 22.52
CA ALA A 38 10.82 1.07 23.39
C ALA A 38 10.63 2.56 23.73
N ARG A 39 9.66 3.25 23.10
CA ARG A 39 9.35 4.65 23.38
C ARG A 39 8.56 4.80 24.67
N GLU A 40 8.73 5.94 25.35
CA GLU A 40 8.16 6.18 26.68
C GLU A 40 6.63 6.11 26.71
N HIS A 41 5.95 6.55 25.64
CA HIS A 41 4.50 6.72 25.64
C HIS A 41 3.73 5.66 24.85
N ILE A 42 4.42 4.67 24.27
CA ILE A 42 3.84 3.68 23.34
C ILE A 42 3.80 2.29 24.01
N ASN A 43 2.59 1.73 24.13
CA ASN A 43 2.35 0.43 24.73
C ASN A 43 1.99 -0.65 23.71
N GLU A 44 1.42 -0.24 22.59
CA GLU A 44 1.01 -1.12 21.49
C GLU A 44 1.31 -0.39 20.18
N ALA A 45 1.69 -1.09 19.12
CA ALA A 45 1.96 -0.50 17.81
C ALA A 45 1.56 -1.43 16.66
N VAL A 46 1.02 -0.86 15.59
CA VAL A 46 0.84 -1.48 14.27
C VAL A 46 1.29 -0.48 13.21
N VAL A 47 2.11 -0.93 12.26
CA VAL A 47 2.61 -0.10 11.16
C VAL A 47 1.99 -0.58 9.85
N LEU A 48 1.21 0.30 9.21
CA LEU A 48 0.62 0.10 7.89
C LEU A 48 1.40 0.94 6.87
N SER A 49 2.33 0.28 6.16
CA SER A 49 3.13 0.89 5.11
C SER A 49 2.74 0.31 3.75
N THR A 50 2.27 1.16 2.85
CA THR A 50 1.93 0.83 1.45
C THR A 50 2.51 1.89 0.53
N CYS A 51 2.33 1.76 -0.79
CA CYS A 51 2.75 2.81 -1.73
C CYS A 51 2.01 4.15 -1.54
N ASN A 52 0.84 4.14 -0.89
CA ASN A 52 -0.05 5.30 -0.78
C ASN A 52 -0.21 5.84 0.65
N ARG A 53 0.43 5.18 1.63
CA ARG A 53 0.34 5.57 3.05
C ARG A 53 1.48 4.99 3.87
N LEU A 54 1.93 5.76 4.85
CA LEU A 54 2.61 5.26 6.04
C LEU A 54 1.77 5.69 7.24
N GLU A 55 1.15 4.74 7.93
CA GLU A 55 0.32 5.01 9.11
C GLU A 55 0.74 4.11 10.26
N ILE A 56 0.91 4.73 11.43
CA ILE A 56 1.32 4.07 12.65
C ILE A 56 0.19 4.23 13.65
N PHE A 57 -0.42 3.10 14.01
CA PHE A 57 -1.47 3.02 15.01
C PHE A 57 -0.82 2.62 16.33
N VAL A 58 -0.99 3.45 17.36
CA VAL A 58 -0.39 3.22 18.68
C VAL A 58 -1.45 3.22 19.78
N GLY A 59 -1.27 2.32 20.74
CA GLY A 59 -1.90 2.42 22.05
C GLY A 59 -0.97 3.21 22.97
N ALA A 60 -1.46 4.31 23.55
CA ALA A 60 -0.63 5.23 24.32
C ALA A 60 -1.31 5.75 25.58
N GLU A 61 -0.53 6.12 26.59
CA GLU A 61 -1.09 6.75 27.80
C GLU A 61 -1.46 8.22 27.59
N ARG A 62 -0.74 8.91 26.69
CA ARG A 62 -0.89 10.34 26.43
C ARG A 62 -0.74 10.66 24.95
N PHE A 63 -1.71 11.37 24.39
CA PHE A 63 -1.73 11.79 22.99
C PHE A 63 -0.47 12.56 22.55
N HIS A 64 -0.11 13.64 23.26
CA HIS A 64 1.02 14.49 22.89
C HIS A 64 2.38 13.76 23.00
N GLY A 65 2.48 12.77 23.90
CA GLY A 65 3.66 11.92 24.04
C GLY A 65 3.80 10.98 22.85
N ALA A 66 2.72 10.27 22.52
CA ALA A 66 2.66 9.41 21.35
C ALA A 66 2.96 10.13 20.03
N TYR A 67 2.42 11.35 19.84
CA TYR A 67 2.73 12.13 18.64
C TYR A 67 4.23 12.39 18.49
N ARG A 68 4.89 12.81 19.58
CA ARG A 68 6.33 13.08 19.58
C ARG A 68 7.11 11.81 19.32
N ASP A 69 6.80 10.73 20.02
CA ASP A 69 7.51 9.46 19.92
C ASP A 69 7.40 8.86 18.51
N VAL A 70 6.22 8.91 17.90
CA VAL A 70 6.01 8.43 16.53
C VAL A 70 6.70 9.34 15.50
N ARG A 71 6.60 10.67 15.65
CA ARG A 71 7.30 11.62 14.76
C ARG A 71 8.81 11.41 14.81
N ASP A 72 9.37 11.30 16.00
CA ASP A 72 10.81 11.11 16.19
C ASP A 72 11.23 9.72 15.68
N PHE A 73 10.41 8.69 15.88
CA PHE A 73 10.62 7.38 15.26
C PHE A 73 10.65 7.42 13.73
N ILE A 74 9.70 8.11 13.08
CA ILE A 74 9.70 8.28 11.62
C ILE A 74 10.99 8.96 11.18
N SER A 75 11.43 9.99 11.90
CA SER A 75 12.69 10.69 11.62
C SER A 75 13.91 9.76 11.72
N ASP A 76 13.98 8.96 12.78
CA ASP A 76 15.09 8.04 13.03
C ASP A 76 15.22 6.95 11.95
N ILE A 77 14.11 6.37 11.49
CA ILE A 77 14.13 5.25 10.53
C ILE A 77 14.25 5.71 9.07
N THR A 78 13.77 6.91 8.75
CA THR A 78 13.81 7.47 7.39
C THR A 78 15.01 8.38 7.18
N PHE A 79 15.71 8.75 8.26
CA PHE A 79 16.78 9.76 8.29
C PHE A 79 16.33 11.13 7.78
N LEU A 80 15.02 11.39 7.77
CA LEU A 80 14.46 12.68 7.41
C LEU A 80 14.28 13.54 8.65
N PRO A 81 14.68 14.82 8.61
CA PRO A 81 14.45 15.69 9.75
C PRO A 81 12.93 15.99 9.85
N PRO A 82 12.36 16.13 11.07
CA PRO A 82 10.91 16.20 11.24
C PRO A 82 10.22 17.32 10.45
N ASP A 83 10.89 18.43 10.21
CA ASP A 83 10.42 19.57 9.43
C ASP A 83 10.12 19.22 7.96
N GLU A 84 10.69 18.14 7.41
CA GLU A 84 10.39 17.71 6.04
C GLU A 84 9.06 16.97 5.89
N PHE A 85 8.45 16.48 6.98
CA PHE A 85 7.22 15.69 6.91
C PHE A 85 6.16 16.04 7.96
N ALA A 86 6.50 16.79 9.02
CA ALA A 86 5.58 17.06 10.12
C ALA A 86 4.30 17.78 9.69
N ASP A 87 4.40 18.70 8.72
CA ASP A 87 3.24 19.42 8.17
C ASP A 87 2.30 18.53 7.36
N HIS A 88 2.77 17.34 6.97
CA HIS A 88 2.01 16.33 6.22
C HIS A 88 1.45 15.22 7.12
N LEU A 89 1.76 15.23 8.42
CA LEU A 89 1.25 14.23 9.37
C LEU A 89 -0.21 14.48 9.68
N GLU A 90 -1.05 13.53 9.29
CA GLU A 90 -2.43 13.43 9.74
C GLU A 90 -2.46 12.69 11.08
N VAL A 91 -3.22 13.22 12.04
CA VAL A 91 -3.33 12.65 13.38
C VAL A 91 -4.80 12.51 13.76
N THR A 92 -5.21 11.29 14.09
CA THR A 92 -6.53 10.99 14.62
C THR A 92 -6.41 10.26 15.96
N HIS A 93 -7.41 10.42 16.82
CA HIS A 93 -7.40 9.90 18.19
C HIS A 93 -8.75 9.27 18.55
N ASP A 94 -8.69 8.24 19.38
CA ASP A 94 -9.83 7.47 19.91
C ASP A 94 -10.86 7.14 18.82
N GLY A 95 -12.08 7.66 18.95
CA GLY A 95 -13.17 7.39 18.01
C GLY A 95 -12.84 7.77 16.57
N ASP A 96 -12.03 8.81 16.35
CA ASP A 96 -11.63 9.22 15.00
C ASP A 96 -10.58 8.28 14.42
N ALA A 97 -9.65 7.79 15.23
CA ALA A 97 -8.69 6.76 14.81
C ALA A 97 -9.40 5.45 14.43
N VAL A 98 -10.44 5.09 15.19
CA VAL A 98 -11.29 3.92 14.91
C VAL A 98 -12.03 4.09 13.59
N ARG A 99 -12.71 5.23 13.38
CA ARG A 99 -13.43 5.54 12.13
C ARG A 99 -12.49 5.56 10.93
N HIS A 100 -11.30 6.13 11.12
CA HIS A 100 -10.27 6.19 10.09
C HIS A 100 -9.84 4.79 9.67
N LEU A 101 -9.43 3.93 10.60
CA LEU A 101 -9.03 2.56 10.27
C LEU A 101 -10.16 1.77 9.61
N PHE A 102 -11.41 1.95 10.05
CA PHE A 102 -12.57 1.30 9.41
C PHE A 102 -12.77 1.78 7.97
N SER A 103 -12.57 3.07 7.71
CA SER A 103 -12.64 3.66 6.37
C SER A 103 -11.52 3.15 5.47
N VAL A 104 -10.30 3.02 6.01
CA VAL A 104 -9.15 2.41 5.32
C VAL A 104 -9.44 0.94 4.98
N ALA A 105 -9.88 0.14 5.95
CA ALA A 105 -10.18 -1.28 5.74
C ALA A 105 -11.36 -1.51 4.77
N ALA A 106 -12.31 -0.59 4.73
CA ALA A 106 -13.41 -0.58 3.74
C ALA A 106 -12.95 -0.12 2.35
N GLY A 107 -11.73 0.41 2.20
CA GLY A 107 -11.19 0.94 0.94
C GLY A 107 -11.75 2.30 0.54
N LEU A 108 -12.38 3.03 1.47
CA LEU A 108 -12.88 4.39 1.24
C LEU A 108 -11.73 5.40 1.10
N GLU A 109 -10.61 5.11 1.77
CA GLU A 109 -9.44 5.97 1.80
C GLU A 109 -8.37 5.55 0.79
N SER A 110 -8.67 4.66 -0.15
CA SER A 110 -7.75 4.24 -1.20
C SER A 110 -7.82 5.17 -2.41
N VAL A 111 -6.70 5.30 -3.15
CA VAL A 111 -6.63 6.07 -4.41
C VAL A 111 -7.72 5.61 -5.39
N VAL A 112 -7.98 4.31 -5.43
CA VAL A 112 -9.17 3.76 -6.06
C VAL A 112 -10.11 3.26 -4.97
N VAL A 113 -11.27 3.92 -4.86
CA VAL A 113 -12.28 3.58 -3.85
C VAL A 113 -12.75 2.14 -4.05
N GLY A 114 -12.74 1.37 -2.96
CA GLY A 114 -13.17 -0.02 -2.92
C GLY A 114 -12.13 -1.04 -3.37
N GLU A 115 -10.89 -0.63 -3.67
CA GLU A 115 -9.82 -1.53 -4.10
C GLU A 115 -9.58 -2.67 -3.10
N HIS A 116 -9.23 -3.86 -3.59
CA HIS A 116 -9.31 -5.12 -2.83
C HIS A 116 -8.07 -5.41 -1.97
N GLU A 117 -6.93 -4.80 -2.27
CA GLU A 117 -5.62 -5.08 -1.68
C GLU A 117 -5.49 -4.49 -0.27
N ILE A 118 -6.04 -3.29 0.01
CA ILE A 118 -5.91 -2.63 1.33
C ILE A 118 -6.42 -3.48 2.49
N LEU A 119 -7.51 -4.24 2.31
CA LEU A 119 -8.03 -5.11 3.37
C LEU A 119 -7.02 -6.22 3.71
N GLY A 120 -6.31 -6.73 2.70
CA GLY A 120 -5.20 -7.65 2.87
C GLY A 120 -4.03 -6.98 3.58
N GLN A 121 -3.62 -5.79 3.14
CA GLN A 121 -2.52 -5.03 3.74
C GLN A 121 -2.77 -4.69 5.22
N VAL A 122 -4.00 -4.33 5.59
CA VAL A 122 -4.41 -4.11 6.99
C VAL A 122 -4.29 -5.39 7.80
N ARG A 123 -4.72 -6.53 7.25
CA ARG A 123 -4.57 -7.84 7.92
C ARG A 123 -3.10 -8.21 8.09
N ASP A 124 -2.30 -8.01 7.06
CA ASP A 124 -0.90 -8.41 7.05
C ASP A 124 -0.08 -7.54 8.02
N ALA A 125 -0.33 -6.21 8.06
CA ALA A 125 0.24 -5.30 9.06
C ALA A 125 -0.13 -5.70 10.51
N TRP A 126 -1.39 -6.04 10.75
CA TRP A 126 -1.84 -6.53 12.06
C TRP A 126 -1.23 -7.87 12.43
N THR A 127 -1.06 -8.77 11.46
CA THR A 127 -0.46 -10.10 11.67
C THR A 127 1.02 -9.95 12.04
N ALA A 128 1.78 -9.16 11.29
CA ALA A 128 3.17 -8.87 11.58
C ALA A 128 3.35 -8.25 12.98
N ALA A 129 2.46 -7.33 13.37
CA ALA A 129 2.49 -6.74 14.69
C ALA A 129 2.16 -7.73 15.81
N GLN A 130 1.23 -8.66 15.59
CA GLN A 130 0.95 -9.74 16.54
C GLN A 130 2.16 -10.69 16.70
N GLU A 131 2.78 -11.08 15.58
CA GLU A 131 3.94 -11.97 15.57
C GLU A 131 5.15 -11.35 16.29
N ALA A 132 5.34 -10.02 16.14
CA ALA A 132 6.37 -9.26 16.86
C ALA A 132 6.04 -9.02 18.35
N GLY A 133 4.86 -9.42 18.83
CA GLY A 133 4.39 -9.16 20.20
C GLY A 133 4.08 -7.69 20.48
N ALA A 134 3.83 -6.89 19.43
CA ALA A 134 3.65 -5.44 19.51
C ALA A 134 2.21 -4.99 19.73
N VAL A 135 1.25 -5.92 19.75
CA VAL A 135 -0.18 -5.61 19.86
C VAL A 135 -0.70 -6.09 21.22
N GLY A 136 -1.33 -5.20 21.97
CA GLY A 136 -2.03 -5.50 23.21
C GLY A 136 -3.55 -5.62 22.99
N ALA A 137 -4.34 -5.58 24.07
CA ALA A 137 -5.78 -5.80 23.97
C ALA A 137 -6.50 -4.75 23.10
N SER A 138 -6.00 -3.51 23.08
CA SER A 138 -6.70 -2.37 22.48
C SER A 138 -6.63 -2.42 20.95
N LEU A 139 -5.41 -2.48 20.40
CA LEU A 139 -5.19 -2.56 18.97
C LEU A 139 -5.63 -3.92 18.43
N ASN A 140 -5.52 -5.00 19.21
CA ASN A 140 -5.96 -6.31 18.75
C ASN A 140 -7.48 -6.35 18.50
N LEU A 141 -8.26 -5.78 19.41
CA LEU A 141 -9.72 -5.66 19.24
C LEU A 141 -10.07 -4.73 18.07
N LEU A 142 -9.38 -3.59 17.96
CA LEU A 142 -9.62 -2.61 16.91
C LEU A 142 -9.36 -3.18 15.51
N PHE A 143 -8.19 -3.78 15.27
CA PHE A 143 -7.84 -4.31 13.95
C PHE A 143 -8.73 -5.50 13.56
N ARG A 144 -9.09 -6.36 14.52
CA ARG A 144 -10.07 -7.42 14.28
C ARG A 144 -11.40 -6.84 13.77
N HIS A 145 -11.94 -5.83 14.44
CA HIS A 145 -13.18 -5.19 14.01
C HIS A 145 -13.02 -4.44 12.68
N ALA A 146 -11.87 -3.84 12.42
CA ALA A 146 -11.60 -3.20 11.13
C ALA A 146 -11.69 -4.21 9.98
N LEU A 147 -11.14 -5.42 10.15
CA LEU A 147 -11.26 -6.47 9.15
C LEU A 147 -12.70 -6.98 8.98
N GLU A 148 -13.46 -7.08 10.08
CA GLU A 148 -14.89 -7.43 10.02
C GLU A 148 -15.69 -6.36 9.26
N VAL A 149 -15.45 -5.07 9.54
CA VAL A 149 -16.08 -3.94 8.85
C VAL A 149 -15.71 -3.91 7.38
N GLY A 150 -14.42 -4.08 7.04
CA GLY A 150 -13.97 -4.11 5.65
C GLY A 150 -14.59 -5.26 4.85
N LYS A 151 -14.76 -6.45 5.46
CA LYS A 151 -15.49 -7.57 4.85
C LYS A 151 -16.97 -7.22 4.64
N ARG A 152 -17.63 -6.70 5.68
CA ARG A 152 -19.05 -6.31 5.62
C ARG A 152 -19.31 -5.25 4.55
N ALA A 153 -18.46 -4.23 4.45
CA ALA A 153 -18.57 -3.20 3.42
C ALA A 153 -18.61 -3.82 2.01
N ARG A 154 -17.76 -4.82 1.74
CA ARG A 154 -17.72 -5.50 0.44
C ARG A 154 -18.89 -6.45 0.19
N THR A 155 -19.43 -7.08 1.22
CA THR A 155 -20.53 -8.05 1.08
C THR A 155 -21.90 -7.42 1.14
N GLU A 156 -22.05 -6.33 1.89
CA GLU A 156 -23.33 -5.65 2.16
C GLU A 156 -23.54 -4.41 1.28
N THR A 157 -22.53 -3.97 0.53
CA THR A 157 -22.63 -2.81 -0.35
C THR A 157 -22.04 -3.10 -1.73
N ASP A 158 -22.30 -2.20 -2.68
CA ASP A 158 -21.76 -2.28 -4.03
C ASP A 158 -20.33 -1.71 -4.14
N ILE A 159 -19.67 -1.36 -3.02
CA ILE A 159 -18.32 -0.78 -3.02
C ILE A 159 -17.27 -1.67 -3.68
N ALA A 160 -17.48 -2.98 -3.69
CA ALA A 160 -16.58 -3.94 -4.35
C ALA A 160 -16.97 -4.23 -5.81
N ARG A 161 -18.16 -3.82 -6.26
CA ARG A 161 -18.65 -4.09 -7.61
C ARG A 161 -18.01 -3.13 -8.60
N HIS A 162 -17.51 -3.67 -9.71
CA HIS A 162 -16.88 -2.89 -10.79
C HIS A 162 -15.68 -2.04 -10.34
N VAL A 163 -15.05 -2.38 -9.21
CA VAL A 163 -13.85 -1.68 -8.74
C VAL A 163 -12.72 -1.94 -9.73
N THR A 164 -12.27 -0.85 -10.33
CA THR A 164 -11.06 -0.79 -11.14
C THR A 164 -9.87 -0.91 -10.19
N SER A 165 -8.98 -1.88 -10.36
CA SER A 165 -7.72 -1.90 -9.59
C SER A 165 -6.83 -0.73 -10.01
N VAL A 166 -5.82 -0.39 -9.21
CA VAL A 166 -4.80 0.61 -9.62
C VAL A 166 -4.16 0.21 -10.95
N SER A 167 -3.86 -1.08 -11.15
CA SER A 167 -3.39 -1.62 -12.43
C SER A 167 -4.38 -1.36 -13.58
N HIS A 168 -5.68 -1.55 -13.35
CA HIS A 168 -6.69 -1.28 -14.38
C HIS A 168 -6.78 0.22 -14.70
N ALA A 169 -6.74 1.08 -13.68
CA ALA A 169 -6.73 2.53 -13.87
C ALA A 169 -5.49 2.97 -14.68
N ALA A 170 -4.33 2.40 -14.40
CA ALA A 170 -3.11 2.66 -15.16
C ALA A 170 -3.26 2.28 -16.65
N VAL A 171 -3.87 1.14 -16.95
CA VAL A 171 -4.11 0.70 -18.33
C VAL A 171 -5.13 1.61 -19.04
N ILE A 172 -6.21 2.05 -18.37
CA ILE A 172 -7.16 3.02 -18.93
C ILE A 172 -6.45 4.34 -19.24
N MET A 173 -5.65 4.86 -18.31
CA MET A 173 -4.91 6.09 -18.51
C MET A 173 -3.91 5.99 -19.67
N ALA A 174 -3.21 4.86 -19.80
CA ALA A 174 -2.32 4.61 -20.92
C ALA A 174 -3.10 4.56 -22.25
N ASP A 175 -4.21 3.81 -22.30
CA ASP A 175 -5.10 3.71 -23.47
C ASP A 175 -5.58 5.07 -23.96
N ASP A 176 -6.08 5.90 -23.04
CA ASP A 176 -6.52 7.26 -23.32
C ASP A 176 -5.36 8.16 -23.77
N HIS A 177 -4.18 8.02 -23.14
CA HIS A 177 -3.01 8.84 -23.45
C HIS A 177 -2.47 8.58 -24.86
N VAL A 178 -2.41 7.31 -25.28
CA VAL A 178 -1.97 6.96 -26.64
C VAL A 178 -3.13 6.95 -27.64
N GLY A 179 -4.38 6.99 -27.19
CA GLY A 179 -5.60 7.04 -28.02
C GLY A 179 -6.18 5.68 -28.43
N SER A 180 -5.55 4.57 -28.02
CA SER A 180 -6.06 3.17 -28.01
C SER A 180 -4.90 2.14 -27.98
N LEU A 181 -4.88 1.21 -27.05
CA LEU A 181 -3.90 0.12 -27.01
C LEU A 181 -4.13 -0.92 -28.13
N ALA A 182 -5.28 -0.90 -28.80
CA ALA A 182 -5.58 -1.84 -29.87
C ALA A 182 -4.53 -1.75 -30.99
N GLY A 183 -3.90 -2.88 -31.30
CA GLY A 183 -2.86 -2.94 -32.32
C GLY A 183 -1.48 -2.42 -31.89
N ARG A 184 -1.27 -2.04 -30.63
CA ARG A 184 0.02 -1.53 -30.12
C ARG A 184 0.87 -2.58 -29.42
N SER A 185 2.18 -2.36 -29.37
CA SER A 185 3.10 -3.15 -28.54
C SER A 185 3.21 -2.56 -27.14
N VAL A 186 3.07 -3.41 -26.13
CA VAL A 186 3.10 -3.01 -24.71
C VAL A 186 4.16 -3.80 -23.96
N ALA A 187 4.99 -3.13 -23.16
CA ALA A 187 5.94 -3.76 -22.25
C ALA A 187 5.49 -3.62 -20.80
N VAL A 188 5.38 -4.75 -20.10
CA VAL A 188 5.07 -4.80 -18.67
C VAL A 188 6.34 -5.13 -17.91
N VAL A 189 6.78 -4.21 -17.04
CA VAL A 189 7.96 -4.39 -16.19
C VAL A 189 7.53 -4.92 -14.83
N GLY A 190 7.96 -6.13 -14.50
CA GLY A 190 7.61 -6.87 -13.29
C GLY A 190 6.67 -8.05 -13.56
N ALA A 191 6.56 -8.96 -12.58
CA ALA A 191 5.71 -10.15 -12.65
C ALA A 191 4.93 -10.41 -11.34
N GLY A 192 4.63 -9.34 -10.59
CA GLY A 192 3.86 -9.41 -9.34
C GLY A 192 2.34 -9.42 -9.56
N SER A 193 1.57 -9.33 -8.47
CA SER A 193 0.10 -9.26 -8.51
C SER A 193 -0.42 -8.14 -9.40
N MET A 194 0.16 -6.94 -9.30
CA MET A 194 -0.21 -5.80 -10.13
C MET A 194 0.06 -6.04 -11.62
N ALA A 195 1.20 -6.66 -11.95
CA ALA A 195 1.58 -6.94 -13.33
C ALA A 195 0.60 -7.89 -14.00
N ARG A 196 0.07 -8.88 -13.26
CA ARG A 196 -0.98 -9.77 -13.75
C ARG A 196 -2.23 -9.01 -14.17
N GLY A 197 -2.70 -8.11 -13.32
CA GLY A 197 -3.84 -7.25 -13.66
C GLY A 197 -3.57 -6.37 -14.90
N VAL A 198 -2.36 -5.82 -15.03
CA VAL A 198 -1.98 -5.06 -16.24
C VAL A 198 -2.04 -5.94 -17.49
N VAL A 199 -1.43 -7.13 -17.46
CA VAL A 199 -1.39 -8.05 -18.60
C VAL A 199 -2.81 -8.46 -19.04
N ASP A 200 -3.66 -8.84 -18.09
CA ASP A 200 -5.05 -9.24 -18.38
C ASP A 200 -5.82 -8.10 -19.07
N PHE A 201 -5.66 -6.86 -18.57
CA PHE A 201 -6.36 -5.70 -19.11
C PHE A 201 -5.82 -5.20 -20.46
N VAL A 202 -4.51 -5.20 -20.64
CA VAL A 202 -3.89 -4.83 -21.92
C VAL A 202 -4.30 -5.84 -23.00
N THR A 203 -4.35 -7.13 -22.66
CA THR A 203 -4.80 -8.19 -23.57
C THR A 203 -6.27 -8.03 -23.93
N ALA A 204 -7.13 -7.68 -22.96
CA ALA A 204 -8.55 -7.41 -23.20
C ALA A 204 -8.78 -6.17 -24.10
N ARG A 205 -7.80 -5.27 -24.23
CA ARG A 205 -7.83 -4.11 -25.14
C ARG A 205 -7.17 -4.37 -26.49
N GLU A 206 -6.94 -5.63 -26.83
CA GLU A 206 -6.47 -6.06 -28.16
C GLU A 206 -5.10 -5.48 -28.56
N ALA A 207 -4.20 -5.30 -27.59
CA ALA A 207 -2.80 -4.98 -27.88
C ALA A 207 -2.19 -6.01 -28.83
N ALA A 208 -1.43 -5.55 -29.84
CA ALA A 208 -0.83 -6.41 -30.85
C ALA A 208 0.22 -7.35 -30.25
N SER A 209 0.95 -6.88 -29.24
CA SER A 209 1.89 -7.72 -28.50
C SER A 209 2.10 -7.22 -27.08
N VAL A 210 2.25 -8.15 -26.15
CA VAL A 210 2.60 -7.89 -24.76
C VAL A 210 3.94 -8.56 -24.47
N THR A 211 4.89 -7.81 -23.93
CA THR A 211 6.20 -8.32 -23.50
C THR A 211 6.38 -8.10 -22.00
N ILE A 212 6.61 -9.17 -21.24
CA ILE A 212 6.77 -9.12 -19.79
C ILE A 212 8.27 -9.24 -19.44
N LEU A 213 8.81 -8.25 -18.76
CA LEU A 213 10.22 -8.19 -18.38
C LEU A 213 10.36 -8.24 -16.86
N ASN A 214 11.18 -9.14 -16.32
CA ASN A 214 11.35 -9.25 -14.87
C ASN A 214 12.80 -9.53 -14.46
N ARG A 215 13.16 -9.11 -13.24
CA ARG A 215 14.47 -9.42 -12.63
C ARG A 215 14.72 -10.93 -12.53
N THR A 216 13.67 -11.69 -12.24
CA THR A 216 13.68 -13.16 -12.26
C THR A 216 12.93 -13.62 -13.52
N PRO A 217 13.62 -14.07 -14.59
CA PRO A 217 12.98 -14.35 -15.87
C PRO A 217 11.90 -15.43 -15.79
N ASP A 218 12.05 -16.42 -14.89
CA ASP A 218 11.07 -17.48 -14.70
C ASP A 218 9.69 -16.95 -14.27
N ASN A 219 9.63 -15.91 -13.44
CA ASN A 219 8.36 -15.30 -13.05
C ASN A 219 7.68 -14.59 -14.25
N ALA A 220 8.48 -13.96 -15.13
CA ALA A 220 7.95 -13.35 -16.35
C ALA A 220 7.42 -14.42 -17.31
N ARG A 221 8.14 -15.54 -17.44
CA ARG A 221 7.72 -16.71 -18.21
C ARG A 221 6.40 -17.29 -17.70
N GLU A 222 6.28 -17.46 -16.38
CA GLU A 222 5.07 -17.98 -15.76
C GLU A 222 3.87 -17.05 -16.01
N LEU A 223 4.06 -15.74 -15.87
CA LEU A 223 2.99 -14.78 -16.14
C LEU A 223 2.63 -14.70 -17.63
N ALA A 224 3.62 -14.79 -18.52
CA ALA A 224 3.41 -14.72 -19.96
C ALA A 224 2.66 -15.93 -20.54
N GLY A 225 2.88 -17.11 -19.95
CA GLY A 225 2.39 -18.37 -20.49
C GLY A 225 2.83 -18.55 -21.95
N ASP A 226 1.92 -19.09 -22.77
CA ASP A 226 2.14 -19.26 -24.21
C ASP A 226 1.62 -18.06 -25.04
N ALA A 227 0.93 -17.11 -24.40
CA ALA A 227 0.22 -16.03 -25.07
C ALA A 227 1.07 -14.77 -25.29
N HIS A 228 2.10 -14.57 -24.46
CA HIS A 228 2.87 -13.33 -24.43
C HIS A 228 4.37 -13.56 -24.52
N ARG A 229 5.11 -12.52 -24.92
CA ARG A 229 6.57 -12.55 -24.93
C ARG A 229 7.08 -12.29 -23.50
N TRP A 230 8.25 -12.83 -23.19
CA TRP A 230 8.90 -12.56 -21.91
C TRP A 230 10.41 -12.49 -22.06
N GLY A 231 11.08 -11.87 -21.09
CA GLY A 231 12.53 -11.75 -21.06
C GLY A 231 13.08 -11.25 -19.72
N PRO A 232 14.41 -11.27 -19.56
CA PRO A 232 15.07 -10.64 -18.42
C PRO A 232 14.87 -9.13 -18.45
N LEU A 233 14.87 -8.49 -17.27
CA LEU A 233 14.78 -7.02 -17.17
C LEU A 233 15.91 -6.30 -17.92
N GLU A 234 17.06 -6.95 -18.07
CA GLU A 234 18.21 -6.45 -18.82
C GLU A 234 17.91 -6.17 -20.31
N ASP A 235 16.89 -6.81 -20.88
CA ASP A 235 16.46 -6.57 -22.26
C ASP A 235 15.66 -5.26 -22.41
N LEU A 236 15.24 -4.61 -21.31
CA LEU A 236 14.39 -3.43 -21.34
C LEU A 236 14.91 -2.33 -22.28
N PRO A 237 16.20 -1.93 -22.26
CA PRO A 237 16.70 -0.90 -23.18
C PRO A 237 16.51 -1.25 -24.66
N ALA A 238 16.65 -2.52 -25.02
CA ALA A 238 16.43 -2.99 -26.39
C ALA A 238 14.94 -3.01 -26.74
N ARG A 239 14.08 -3.40 -25.79
CA ARG A 239 12.62 -3.47 -25.99
C ARG A 239 11.95 -2.11 -26.06
N LEU A 240 12.48 -1.09 -25.40
CA LEU A 240 11.95 0.28 -25.43
C LEU A 240 11.86 0.84 -26.87
N ALA A 241 12.75 0.42 -27.77
CA ALA A 241 12.74 0.88 -29.16
C ALA A 241 11.57 0.30 -29.99
N ASP A 242 11.05 -0.86 -29.59
CA ASP A 242 10.02 -1.60 -30.32
C ASP A 242 8.66 -1.61 -29.57
N THR A 243 8.54 -0.79 -28.52
CA THR A 243 7.38 -0.75 -27.61
C THR A 243 6.68 0.61 -27.71
N ASP A 244 5.37 0.59 -27.89
CA ASP A 244 4.55 1.82 -27.93
C ASP A 244 4.18 2.32 -26.51
N VAL A 245 4.01 1.40 -25.54
CA VAL A 245 3.63 1.67 -24.13
C VAL A 245 4.43 0.86 -23.13
#